data_AF-A0A538AKN8-F1
#
_entry.id   AF-A0A538AKN8-F1
#
_cell.length_a   1.000
_cell.length_b   1.000
_cell.length_c   1.000
_cell.angle_alpha   90.00
_cell.angle_beta   90.00
_cell.angle_gamma   90.00
#
_symmetry.space_group_name_H-M   'P 1'
#
loop_
_entity.id
_entity.type
_entity.pdbx_description
1 polymer ?
#
loop_
_entity_poly.entity_id
_entity_poly.type
_entity_poly.pdbx_seq_one_letter_code
_entity_poly.pdbx_strand_id
1 'polypeptide(L)'
;MGRPSTDRALLAFAAAVLVFHHVTSLTGDTAGDWIDLLTPFVVVGAASVLLVALDAPTLAIAVAIVAAVLYVDGHGIHLSANSIGHEALQGEARRVTHFWDEEWGHAEWHLGLFGLLLAFCLAERRPARLQPWLAVLSVVMLGWTFFTIDVEGGTWWLELATTALFLPWALAARRPLLVACASAFALGALLIGIWAVWQGGMPQFSDLGWI
;
A
#
# COMPACT_ATOMS: atom_id res chain seq x y z
N MET A 1 26.06 15.00 -0.32
CA MET A 1 25.14 14.48 0.71
C MET A 1 25.38 12.98 0.86
N GLY A 2 25.39 12.44 2.09
CA GLY A 2 25.59 11.01 2.33
C GLY A 2 24.39 10.18 1.85
N ARG A 3 24.60 8.90 1.53
CA ARG A 3 23.49 7.98 1.17
C ARG A 3 22.55 7.78 2.38
N PRO A 4 21.21 7.74 2.18
CA PRO A 4 20.27 7.43 3.24
C PRO A 4 20.50 6.02 3.79
N SER A 5 20.17 5.80 5.06
CA SER A 5 20.18 4.45 5.65
C SER A 5 18.96 3.66 5.18
N THR A 6 19.15 2.41 4.74
CA THR A 6 18.08 1.57 4.20
C THR A 6 16.95 1.33 5.20
N ASP A 7 17.27 1.08 6.46
CA ASP A 7 16.29 0.88 7.54
C ASP A 7 15.45 2.14 7.84
N ARG A 8 16.08 3.32 7.87
CA ARG A 8 15.39 4.59 8.03
C ARG A 8 14.54 4.96 6.82
N ALA A 9 15.02 4.64 5.62
CA ALA A 9 14.26 4.87 4.38
C ALA A 9 13.05 3.95 4.30
N LEU A 10 13.19 2.67 4.69
CA LEU A 10 12.06 1.75 4.82
C LEU A 10 11.05 2.23 5.86
N LEU A 11 11.51 2.65 7.04
CA LEU A 11 10.63 3.19 8.06
C LEU A 11 9.92 4.46 7.57
N ALA A 12 10.62 5.37 6.89
CA ALA A 12 10.02 6.58 6.33
C ALA A 12 8.95 6.25 5.28
N PHE A 13 9.19 5.26 4.42
CA PHE A 13 8.19 4.76 3.49
C PHE A 13 6.97 4.16 4.22
N ALA A 14 7.20 3.28 5.19
CA ALA A 14 6.12 2.67 5.98
C ALA A 14 5.28 3.72 6.73
N ALA A 15 5.93 4.72 7.31
CA ALA A 15 5.27 5.83 7.99
C ALA A 15 4.50 6.72 7.01
N ALA A 16 5.05 6.99 5.82
CA ALA A 16 4.34 7.73 4.78
C ALA A 16 3.06 7.00 4.35
N VAL A 17 3.16 5.69 4.09
CA VAL A 17 1.99 4.85 3.76
C VAL A 17 0.97 4.86 4.88
N LEU A 18 1.36 4.60 6.12
CA LEU A 18 0.43 4.58 7.26
C LEU A 18 -0.27 5.94 7.44
N VAL A 19 0.51 7.03 7.53
CA VAL A 19 -0.03 8.36 7.83
C VAL A 19 -0.97 8.81 6.71
N PHE A 20 -0.55 8.72 5.45
CA PHE A 20 -1.32 9.32 4.36
C PHE A 20 -2.60 8.54 4.01
N HIS A 21 -2.66 7.22 4.25
CA HIS A 21 -3.91 6.47 4.03
C HIS A 21 -4.85 6.45 5.25
N HIS A 22 -4.38 6.85 6.44
CA HIS A 22 -5.21 6.85 7.65
C HIS A 22 -5.61 8.24 8.11
N VAL A 23 -4.86 9.28 7.76
CA VAL A 23 -5.24 10.65 8.15
C VAL A 23 -6.40 11.15 7.27
N THR A 24 -6.51 10.71 6.02
CA THR A 24 -7.58 11.10 5.10
C THR A 24 -8.95 10.78 5.69
N SER A 25 -9.15 9.54 6.14
CA SER A 25 -10.37 9.08 6.82
C SER A 25 -10.69 9.79 8.14
N LEU A 26 -9.76 10.56 8.72
CA LEU A 26 -9.94 11.28 9.98
C LEU A 26 -10.21 12.78 9.80
N THR A 27 -10.16 13.31 8.58
CA THR A 27 -10.14 14.76 8.33
C THR A 27 -11.38 15.32 7.62
N GLY A 28 -12.32 14.45 7.23
CA GLY A 28 -13.53 14.81 6.50
C GLY A 28 -13.27 15.21 5.05
N ASP A 29 -14.32 15.23 4.22
CA ASP A 29 -14.22 15.21 2.75
C ASP A 29 -13.23 16.23 2.17
N THR A 30 -13.39 17.52 2.49
CA THR A 30 -12.56 18.57 1.88
C THR A 30 -11.08 18.49 2.26
N ALA A 31 -10.76 18.15 3.51
CA ALA A 31 -9.36 18.03 3.92
C ALA A 31 -8.77 16.68 3.50
N GLY A 32 -9.59 15.62 3.49
CA GLY A 32 -9.29 14.30 2.95
C GLY A 32 -8.82 14.39 1.51
N ASP A 33 -9.60 15.04 0.63
CA ASP A 33 -9.28 15.20 -0.79
C ASP A 33 -7.88 15.79 -1.04
N TRP A 34 -7.49 16.81 -0.26
CA TRP A 34 -6.16 17.41 -0.39
C TRP A 34 -5.04 16.51 0.09
N ILE A 35 -5.31 15.71 1.12
CA ILE A 35 -4.33 14.74 1.63
C ILE A 35 -4.22 13.57 0.65
N ASP A 36 -5.33 13.07 0.11
CA ASP A 36 -5.37 12.04 -0.94
C ASP A 36 -4.64 12.49 -2.20
N LEU A 37 -4.82 13.75 -2.61
CA LEU A 37 -4.03 14.32 -3.70
C LEU A 37 -2.52 14.29 -3.40
N LEU A 38 -2.11 14.49 -2.15
CA LEU A 38 -0.71 14.53 -1.74
C LEU A 38 -0.12 13.12 -1.51
N THR A 39 -0.95 12.15 -1.12
CA THR A 39 -0.59 10.75 -0.85
C THR A 39 0.33 10.13 -1.90
N PRO A 40 -0.02 10.12 -3.20
CA PRO A 40 0.81 9.49 -4.22
C PRO A 40 2.22 10.08 -4.31
N PHE A 41 2.35 11.41 -4.18
CA PHE A 41 3.63 12.09 -4.25
C PHE A 41 4.52 11.77 -3.06
N VAL A 42 3.97 11.73 -1.85
CA VAL A 42 4.74 11.48 -0.63
C VAL A 42 5.20 10.02 -0.57
N VAL A 43 4.32 9.08 -0.89
CA VAL A 43 4.65 7.65 -0.89
C VAL A 43 5.65 7.30 -1.99
N VAL A 44 5.46 7.78 -3.23
CA VAL A 44 6.43 7.56 -4.33
C VAL A 44 7.75 8.28 -4.07
N GLY A 45 7.72 9.47 -3.47
CA GLY A 45 8.90 10.18 -3.01
C GLY A 45 9.70 9.37 -1.99
N ALA A 46 9.04 8.83 -0.97
CA ALA A 46 9.67 7.97 0.04
C ALA A 46 10.21 6.66 -0.57
N ALA A 47 9.47 6.06 -1.51
CA ALA A 47 9.91 4.89 -2.27
C ALA A 47 11.20 5.18 -3.06
N SER A 48 11.28 6.35 -3.68
CA SER A 48 12.46 6.80 -4.43
C SER A 48 13.69 6.92 -3.53
N VAL A 49 13.53 7.46 -2.32
CA VAL A 49 14.61 7.54 -1.32
C VAL A 49 15.13 6.15 -0.95
N LEU A 50 14.24 5.17 -0.76
CA LEU A 50 14.62 3.79 -0.46
C LEU A 50 15.35 3.12 -1.63
N LEU A 51 14.88 3.29 -2.87
CA LEU A 51 15.56 2.77 -4.07
C LEU A 51 16.96 3.37 -4.26
N VAL A 52 17.12 4.67 -3.97
CA VAL A 52 18.45 5.32 -3.96
C VAL A 52 19.34 4.75 -2.86
N ALA A 53 18.81 4.50 -1.66
CA ALA A 53 19.55 3.88 -0.56
C ALA A 53 20.01 2.45 -0.90
N LEU A 54 19.25 1.74 -1.73
CA LEU A 54 19.54 0.37 -2.17
C LEU A 54 20.49 0.28 -3.37
N ASP A 55 20.86 1.41 -4.00
CA ASP A 55 21.62 1.40 -5.26
C ASP A 55 20.92 0.52 -6.32
N ALA A 56 19.60 0.77 -6.46
CA ALA A 56 18.69 -0.09 -7.20
C ALA A 56 19.15 -0.30 -8.66
N PRO A 57 19.18 -1.56 -9.15
CA PRO A 57 19.51 -1.85 -10.54
C PRO A 57 18.38 -1.42 -11.48
N THR A 58 18.69 -1.27 -12.77
CA THR A 58 17.74 -0.84 -13.81
C THR A 58 16.43 -1.61 -13.81
N LEU A 59 16.46 -2.93 -13.59
CA LEU A 59 15.24 -3.74 -13.53
C LEU A 59 14.32 -3.31 -12.37
N ALA A 60 14.87 -3.10 -11.18
CA ALA A 60 14.09 -2.67 -10.03
C ALA A 60 13.53 -1.25 -10.24
N ILE A 61 14.30 -0.36 -10.88
CA ILE A 61 13.82 0.97 -11.27
C ILE A 61 12.68 0.89 -12.29
N ALA A 62 12.79 0.02 -13.31
CA ALA A 62 11.73 -0.16 -14.29
C ALA A 62 10.43 -0.67 -13.64
N VAL A 63 10.54 -1.66 -12.75
CA VAL A 63 9.39 -2.15 -11.96
C VAL A 63 8.82 -1.04 -11.08
N ALA A 64 9.67 -0.25 -10.41
CA ALA A 64 9.23 0.86 -9.58
C ALA A 64 8.51 1.95 -10.39
N ILE A 65 8.94 2.24 -11.62
CA ILE A 65 8.28 3.21 -12.50
C ILE A 65 6.88 2.72 -12.87
N VAL A 66 6.75 1.46 -13.31
CA VAL A 66 5.44 0.88 -13.64
C VAL A 66 4.52 0.89 -12.41
N ALA A 67 5.06 0.46 -11.26
CA ALA A 67 4.33 0.46 -10.00
C ALA A 67 3.90 1.87 -9.56
N ALA A 68 4.77 2.87 -9.71
CA ALA A 68 4.46 4.26 -9.41
C ALA A 68 3.41 4.83 -10.35
N VAL A 69 3.42 4.45 -11.64
CA VAL A 69 2.36 4.85 -12.58
C VAL A 69 1.02 4.28 -12.15
N LEU A 70 0.93 2.98 -11.87
CA LEU A 70 -0.32 2.35 -11.37
C LEU A 70 -0.77 3.01 -10.06
N TYR A 71 0.16 3.26 -9.14
CA TYR A 71 -0.15 3.88 -7.85
C TYR A 71 -0.72 5.29 -8.00
N VAL A 72 -0.09 6.13 -8.83
CA VAL A 72 -0.52 7.51 -9.07
C VAL A 72 -1.82 7.56 -9.89
N ASP A 73 -1.95 6.70 -10.91
CA ASP A 73 -3.13 6.65 -11.76
C ASP A 73 -4.36 6.17 -10.99
N GLY A 74 -4.24 5.08 -10.22
CA GLY A 74 -5.31 4.59 -9.36
C GLY A 74 -5.76 5.61 -8.31
N HIS A 75 -4.83 6.34 -7.68
CA HIS A 75 -5.16 7.46 -6.78
C HIS A 75 -5.85 8.62 -7.53
N GLY A 76 -5.41 8.93 -8.75
CA GLY A 76 -6.03 9.97 -9.58
C GLY A 76 -7.46 9.62 -10.01
N ILE A 77 -7.71 8.35 -10.34
CA ILE A 77 -9.05 7.82 -10.64
C ILE A 77 -9.93 7.91 -9.39
N HIS A 78 -9.46 7.39 -8.24
CA HIS A 78 -10.15 7.43 -6.96
C HIS A 78 -10.58 8.86 -6.59
N LEU A 79 -9.62 9.79 -6.52
CA LEU A 79 -9.89 11.19 -6.17
C LEU A 79 -10.90 11.86 -7.13
N SER A 80 -10.75 11.61 -8.43
CA SER A 80 -11.65 12.19 -9.43
C SER A 80 -13.06 11.62 -9.33
N ALA A 81 -13.18 10.31 -9.12
CA ALA A 81 -14.45 9.62 -9.00
C ALA A 81 -15.17 10.02 -7.70
N ASN A 82 -14.45 10.11 -6.59
CA ASN A 82 -14.96 10.59 -5.31
C ASN A 82 -15.51 12.03 -5.42
N SER A 83 -14.73 12.94 -6.02
CA SER A 83 -15.15 14.32 -6.29
C SER A 83 -16.45 14.40 -7.12
N ILE A 84 -16.58 13.53 -8.13
CA ILE A 84 -17.80 13.43 -8.95
C ILE A 84 -18.96 12.80 -8.16
N GLY A 85 -18.66 11.86 -7.26
CA GLY A 85 -19.62 11.17 -6.40
C GLY A 85 -20.38 12.11 -5.46
N HIS A 86 -19.75 13.20 -5.03
CA HIS A 86 -20.37 14.25 -4.20
C HIS A 86 -21.54 14.99 -4.87
N GLU A 87 -21.70 14.90 -6.19
CA GLU A 87 -22.78 15.55 -6.96
C GLU A 87 -24.14 14.81 -6.88
N ALA A 88 -24.35 13.99 -5.84
CA ALA A 88 -25.59 13.25 -5.59
C ALA A 88 -26.09 12.42 -6.79
N LEU A 89 -25.16 11.74 -7.46
CA LEU A 89 -25.43 10.95 -8.65
C LEU A 89 -26.47 9.84 -8.42
N GLN A 90 -27.24 9.51 -9.46
CA GLN A 90 -28.24 8.45 -9.43
C GLN A 90 -28.10 7.49 -10.61
N GLY A 91 -28.73 6.31 -10.49
CA GLY A 91 -28.84 5.35 -11.58
C GLY A 91 -27.49 4.85 -12.08
N GLU A 92 -27.28 4.93 -13.39
CA GLU A 92 -26.07 4.43 -14.05
C GLU A 92 -24.83 5.25 -13.72
N ALA A 93 -24.95 6.58 -13.65
CA ALA A 93 -23.83 7.46 -13.31
C ALA A 93 -23.23 7.08 -11.95
N ARG A 94 -24.08 6.86 -10.93
CA ARG A 94 -23.61 6.41 -9.60
C ARG A 94 -22.87 5.07 -9.67
N ARG A 95 -23.37 4.11 -10.44
CA ARG A 95 -22.73 2.78 -10.57
C ARG A 95 -21.37 2.87 -11.26
N VAL A 96 -21.27 3.66 -12.33
CA VAL A 96 -20.01 3.85 -13.06
C VAL A 96 -19.00 4.57 -12.18
N THR A 97 -19.40 5.62 -11.48
CA THR A 97 -18.52 6.32 -10.53
C THR A 97 -18.05 5.38 -9.43
N HIS A 98 -18.96 4.64 -8.79
CA HIS A 98 -18.61 3.65 -7.78
C HIS A 98 -17.64 2.59 -8.30
N PHE A 99 -17.84 2.06 -9.51
CA PHE A 99 -16.91 1.10 -10.09
C PHE A 99 -15.49 1.67 -10.23
N TRP A 100 -15.36 2.90 -10.76
CA TRP A 100 -14.05 3.52 -10.92
C TRP A 100 -13.41 3.89 -9.59
N ASP A 101 -14.21 4.32 -8.63
CA ASP A 101 -13.77 4.73 -7.30
C ASP A 101 -13.39 3.50 -6.44
N GLU A 102 -14.38 2.67 -6.15
CA GLU A 102 -14.33 1.64 -5.12
C GLU A 102 -13.71 0.33 -5.62
N GLU A 103 -13.85 0.00 -6.90
CA GLU A 103 -13.37 -1.29 -7.42
C GLU A 103 -12.05 -1.13 -8.18
N TRP A 104 -12.05 -0.34 -9.26
CA TRP A 104 -10.88 -0.22 -10.13
C TRP A 104 -9.78 0.65 -9.51
N GLY A 105 -10.13 1.84 -9.00
CA GLY A 105 -9.18 2.75 -8.36
C GLY A 105 -8.42 2.05 -7.24
N HIS A 106 -9.14 1.45 -6.28
CA HIS A 106 -8.55 0.64 -5.22
C HIS A 106 -7.65 -0.49 -5.72
N ALA A 107 -8.14 -1.33 -6.64
CA ALA A 107 -7.34 -2.43 -7.16
C ALA A 107 -6.05 -1.95 -7.82
N GLU A 108 -6.12 -0.89 -8.63
CA GLU A 108 -4.98 -0.34 -9.35
C GLU A 108 -3.95 0.29 -8.41
N TRP A 109 -4.37 1.11 -7.45
CA TRP A 109 -3.40 1.72 -6.53
C TRP A 109 -2.84 0.69 -5.54
N HIS A 110 -3.60 -0.31 -5.08
CA HIS A 110 -3.02 -1.41 -4.28
C HIS A 110 -1.97 -2.21 -5.06
N LEU A 111 -2.24 -2.53 -6.33
CA LEU A 111 -1.25 -3.16 -7.21
C LEU A 111 0.01 -2.31 -7.37
N GLY A 112 -0.15 -0.99 -7.52
CA GLY A 112 0.96 -0.05 -7.54
C GLY A 112 1.79 -0.08 -6.26
N LEU A 113 1.14 -0.04 -5.10
CA LEU A 113 1.81 -0.10 -3.80
C LEU A 113 2.59 -1.41 -3.63
N PHE A 114 1.97 -2.55 -3.92
CA PHE A 114 2.63 -3.86 -3.82
C PHE A 114 3.76 -4.01 -4.85
N GLY A 115 3.61 -3.42 -6.03
CA GLY A 115 4.65 -3.31 -7.04
C GLY A 115 5.88 -2.52 -6.56
N LEU A 116 5.71 -1.46 -5.75
CA LEU A 116 6.82 -0.74 -5.13
C LEU A 116 7.57 -1.63 -4.14
N LEU A 117 6.86 -2.40 -3.31
CA LEU A 117 7.49 -3.37 -2.41
C LEU A 117 8.26 -4.46 -3.17
N LEU A 118 7.71 -4.93 -4.30
CA LEU A 118 8.42 -5.85 -5.20
C LEU A 118 9.71 -5.22 -5.74
N ALA A 119 9.66 -3.95 -6.17
CA ALA A 119 10.84 -3.24 -6.64
C ALA A 119 11.93 -3.14 -5.56
N PHE A 120 11.57 -2.87 -4.29
CA PHE A 120 12.52 -2.87 -3.19
C PHE A 120 13.18 -4.24 -3.00
N CYS A 121 12.39 -5.31 -3.05
CA CYS A 121 12.88 -6.68 -2.93
C CYS A 121 13.79 -7.08 -4.12
N LEU A 122 13.50 -6.60 -5.32
CA LEU A 122 14.37 -6.79 -6.49
C LEU A 122 15.65 -5.95 -6.39
N ALA A 123 15.59 -4.79 -5.73
CA ALA A 123 16.74 -3.91 -5.53
C ALA A 123 17.73 -4.45 -4.48
N GLU A 124 17.30 -5.31 -3.56
CA GLU A 124 18.16 -5.93 -2.53
C GLU A 124 19.14 -6.97 -3.12
N ARG A 125 20.16 -6.51 -3.86
CA ARG A 125 21.22 -7.37 -4.43
C ARG A 125 22.23 -7.85 -3.39
N ARG A 126 22.32 -7.16 -2.26
CA ARG A 126 23.12 -7.53 -1.07
C ARG A 126 22.20 -7.44 0.14
N PRO A 127 22.38 -8.28 1.18
CA PRO A 127 21.54 -8.22 2.37
C PRO A 127 21.48 -6.81 2.96
N ALA A 128 20.27 -6.25 3.03
CA ALA A 128 20.06 -4.95 3.63
C ALA A 128 20.42 -4.99 5.12
N ARG A 129 21.05 -3.92 5.62
CA ARG A 129 21.29 -3.77 7.05
C ARG A 129 20.05 -3.16 7.68
N LEU A 130 19.25 -4.00 8.32
CA LEU A 130 18.05 -3.59 9.05
C LEU A 130 18.27 -3.73 10.54
N GLN A 131 18.09 -2.65 11.30
CA GLN A 131 17.97 -2.77 12.74
C GLN A 131 16.66 -3.51 13.09
N PRO A 132 16.69 -4.56 13.94
CA PRO A 132 15.51 -5.41 14.16
C PRO A 132 14.25 -4.65 14.57
N TRP A 133 14.37 -3.67 15.47
CA TRP A 133 13.22 -2.90 15.95
C TRP A 133 12.64 -1.98 14.86
N LEU A 134 13.48 -1.40 13.99
CA LEU A 134 13.02 -0.61 12.84
C LEU A 134 12.32 -1.47 11.80
N ALA A 135 12.81 -2.68 11.58
CA ALA A 135 12.18 -3.66 10.70
C ALA A 135 10.80 -4.07 11.24
N VAL A 136 10.71 -4.42 12.53
CA VAL A 136 9.44 -4.76 13.19
C VAL A 136 8.46 -3.59 13.11
N LEU A 137 8.90 -2.36 13.39
CA LEU A 137 8.04 -1.18 13.30
C LEU A 137 7.51 -0.97 11.87
N SER A 138 8.38 -1.12 10.86
CA SER A 138 7.99 -1.01 9.45
C SER A 138 6.99 -2.11 9.06
N VAL A 139 7.21 -3.34 9.53
CA VAL A 139 6.30 -4.49 9.32
C VAL A 139 4.93 -4.22 9.92
N VAL A 140 4.85 -3.71 11.16
CA VAL A 140 3.59 -3.41 11.83
C VAL A 140 2.85 -2.29 11.12
N MET A 141 3.54 -1.20 10.77
CA MET A 141 2.94 -0.07 10.05
C MET A 141 2.36 -0.51 8.69
N LEU A 142 3.14 -1.23 7.89
CA LEU A 142 2.71 -1.70 6.57
C LEU A 142 1.62 -2.77 6.69
N GLY A 143 1.80 -3.80 7.52
CA GLY A 143 0.82 -4.88 7.65
C GLY A 143 -0.52 -4.42 8.24
N TRP A 144 -0.51 -3.46 9.17
CA TRP A 144 -1.74 -2.80 9.61
C TRP A 144 -2.39 -2.00 8.48
N THR A 145 -1.59 -1.27 7.70
CA THR A 145 -2.09 -0.51 6.57
C THR A 145 -2.71 -1.43 5.52
N PHE A 146 -2.04 -2.50 5.11
CA PHE A 146 -2.57 -3.49 4.15
C PHE A 146 -3.89 -4.09 4.65
N PHE A 147 -3.95 -4.53 5.91
CA PHE A 147 -5.20 -5.01 6.49
C PHE A 147 -6.35 -4.01 6.34
N THR A 148 -6.12 -2.75 6.71
CA THR A 148 -7.19 -1.74 6.75
C THR A 148 -7.60 -1.30 5.34
N ILE A 149 -6.64 -1.00 4.47
CA ILE A 149 -6.93 -0.53 3.11
C ILE A 149 -7.52 -1.63 2.23
N ASP A 150 -7.09 -2.88 2.39
CA ASP A 150 -7.57 -3.97 1.53
C ASP A 150 -8.94 -4.50 1.96
N VAL A 151 -9.26 -4.43 3.25
CA VAL A 151 -10.62 -4.71 3.72
C VAL A 151 -11.56 -3.61 3.27
N GLU A 152 -11.18 -2.34 3.46
CA GLU A 152 -12.03 -1.21 3.04
C GLU A 152 -12.21 -1.15 1.53
N GLY A 153 -11.12 -1.22 0.76
CA GLY A 153 -11.17 -1.18 -0.70
C GLY A 153 -11.67 -2.47 -1.36
N GLY A 154 -12.07 -3.50 -0.59
CA GLY A 154 -12.56 -4.77 -1.15
C GLY A 154 -11.50 -5.59 -1.93
N THR A 155 -10.22 -5.30 -1.73
CA THR A 155 -9.08 -5.90 -2.45
C THR A 155 -8.30 -6.92 -1.63
N TRP A 156 -8.83 -7.39 -0.50
CA TRP A 156 -8.20 -8.42 0.36
C TRP A 156 -7.63 -9.63 -0.41
N TRP A 157 -8.21 -10.00 -1.56
CA TRP A 157 -7.72 -11.09 -2.40
C TRP A 157 -6.35 -10.78 -3.04
N LEU A 158 -6.04 -9.51 -3.34
CA LEU A 158 -4.72 -9.07 -3.79
C LEU A 158 -3.67 -9.24 -2.69
N GLU A 159 -4.00 -8.87 -1.45
CA GLU A 159 -3.13 -9.05 -0.29
C GLU A 159 -2.81 -10.54 -0.05
N LEU A 160 -3.82 -11.42 -0.13
CA LEU A 160 -3.64 -12.86 0.01
C LEU A 160 -2.78 -13.45 -1.12
N ALA A 161 -3.03 -13.04 -2.37
CA ALA A 161 -2.23 -13.48 -3.52
C ALA A 161 -0.76 -13.02 -3.40
N THR A 162 -0.55 -11.78 -2.96
CA THR A 162 0.78 -11.21 -2.78
C THR A 162 1.51 -11.89 -1.62
N THR A 163 0.82 -12.18 -0.51
CA THR A 163 1.35 -12.96 0.60
C THR A 163 1.78 -14.36 0.15
N ALA A 164 0.96 -15.04 -0.64
CA ALA A 164 1.26 -16.37 -1.19
C ALA A 164 2.48 -16.38 -2.12
N LEU A 165 2.81 -15.25 -2.75
CA LEU A 165 4.01 -15.09 -3.57
C LEU A 165 5.25 -14.74 -2.72
N PHE A 166 5.13 -13.73 -1.85
CA PHE A 166 6.26 -13.18 -1.10
C PHE A 166 6.75 -14.12 -0.01
N LEU A 167 5.86 -14.84 0.67
CA LEU A 167 6.24 -15.68 1.80
C LEU A 167 7.15 -16.85 1.38
N PRO A 168 6.82 -17.66 0.34
CA PRO A 168 7.74 -18.68 -0.15
C PRO A 168 9.06 -18.10 -0.67
N TRP A 169 9.01 -16.94 -1.35
CA TRP A 169 10.21 -16.27 -1.85
C TRP A 169 11.14 -15.84 -0.70
N ALA A 170 10.58 -15.29 0.38
CA ALA A 170 11.31 -14.89 1.57
C ALA A 170 11.92 -16.09 2.30
N LEU A 171 11.19 -17.20 2.41
CA LEU A 171 11.68 -18.43 3.03
C LEU A 171 12.87 -19.04 2.26
N ALA A 172 12.84 -18.94 0.93
CA ALA A 172 13.89 -19.44 0.06
C ALA A 172 15.12 -18.52 0.01
N ALA A 173 14.93 -17.21 -0.21
CA ALA A 173 16.02 -16.27 -0.42
C ALA A 173 16.58 -15.67 0.89
N ARG A 174 15.76 -15.61 1.95
CA ARG A 174 16.13 -15.13 3.31
C ARG A 174 16.85 -13.79 3.34
N ARG A 175 16.52 -12.90 2.40
CA ARG A 175 17.11 -11.55 2.36
C ARG A 175 16.34 -10.63 3.32
N PRO A 176 17.02 -9.83 4.16
CA PRO A 176 16.36 -9.06 5.23
C PRO A 176 15.21 -8.17 4.78
N LEU A 177 15.35 -7.42 3.69
CA LEU A 177 14.29 -6.53 3.21
C LEU A 177 13.11 -7.33 2.65
N LEU A 178 13.39 -8.37 1.87
CA LEU A 178 12.36 -9.29 1.41
C LEU A 178 11.59 -9.96 2.57
N VAL A 179 12.29 -10.39 3.62
CA VAL A 179 11.65 -10.98 4.81
C VAL A 179 10.77 -9.94 5.51
N ALA A 180 11.22 -8.68 5.62
CA ALA A 180 10.40 -7.62 6.20
C ALA A 180 9.14 -7.35 5.35
N CYS A 181 9.26 -7.19 4.03
CA CYS A 181 8.10 -7.01 3.15
C CYS A 181 7.14 -8.21 3.24
N ALA A 182 7.66 -9.45 3.15
CA ALA A 182 6.84 -10.66 3.26
C ALA A 182 6.15 -10.80 4.63
N SER A 183 6.79 -10.30 5.70
CA SER A 183 6.21 -10.31 7.04
C SER A 183 5.11 -9.26 7.21
N ALA A 184 5.20 -8.11 6.53
CA ALA A 184 4.12 -7.13 6.48
C ALA A 184 2.88 -7.73 5.79
N PHE A 185 3.08 -8.37 4.62
CA PHE A 185 2.04 -9.11 3.91
C PHE A 185 1.42 -10.23 4.76
N ALA A 186 2.26 -11.04 5.41
CA ALA A 186 1.78 -12.11 6.30
C ALA A 186 0.99 -11.56 7.50
N LEU A 187 1.35 -10.41 8.05
CA LEU A 187 0.60 -9.74 9.10
C LEU A 187 -0.75 -9.23 8.59
N GLY A 188 -0.78 -8.57 7.43
CA GLY A 188 -2.01 -8.12 6.78
C GLY A 188 -2.97 -9.29 6.53
N ALA A 189 -2.48 -10.35 5.87
CA ALA A 189 -3.23 -11.58 5.63
C ALA A 189 -3.75 -12.26 6.92
N LEU A 190 -2.96 -12.27 7.99
CA LEU A 190 -3.38 -12.79 9.29
C LEU A 190 -4.55 -11.97 9.86
N LEU A 191 -4.46 -10.64 9.83
CA LEU A 191 -5.50 -9.74 10.32
C LEU A 191 -6.77 -9.85 9.47
N ILE A 192 -6.65 -9.94 8.15
CA ILE A 192 -7.75 -10.25 7.21
C ILE A 192 -8.42 -11.57 7.60
N GLY A 193 -7.64 -12.63 7.86
CA GLY A 193 -8.19 -13.92 8.29
C GLY A 193 -8.93 -13.85 9.63
N ILE A 194 -8.41 -13.09 10.59
CA ILE A 194 -9.07 -12.84 11.89
C ILE A 194 -10.38 -12.08 11.67
N TRP A 195 -10.38 -11.04 10.83
CA TRP A 195 -11.56 -10.28 10.46
C TRP A 195 -12.64 -11.15 9.83
N ALA A 196 -12.24 -11.99 8.87
CA ALA A 196 -13.12 -12.95 8.18
C ALA A 196 -13.92 -13.81 9.15
N VAL A 197 -13.19 -14.39 10.11
CA VAL A 197 -13.75 -15.32 11.10
C VAL A 197 -14.64 -14.55 12.08
N TRP A 198 -14.22 -13.37 12.50
CA TRP A 198 -14.96 -12.56 13.47
C TRP A 198 -16.29 -12.05 12.89
N GLN A 199 -16.29 -11.58 11.65
CA GLN A 199 -17.48 -11.02 11.00
C GLN A 199 -18.35 -12.07 10.28
N GLY A 200 -17.84 -13.31 10.11
CA GLY A 200 -18.51 -14.33 9.32
C GLY A 200 -18.54 -14.02 7.82
N GLY A 201 -17.60 -13.20 7.34
CA GLY A 201 -17.55 -12.67 5.98
C GLY A 201 -16.47 -11.59 5.85
N MET A 202 -16.47 -10.85 4.74
CA MET A 202 -15.56 -9.72 4.51
C MET A 202 -16.35 -8.43 4.28
N PRO A 203 -17.13 -7.94 5.26
CA PRO A 203 -17.70 -6.61 5.15
C PRO A 203 -16.57 -5.57 5.17
N GLN A 204 -16.76 -4.48 4.43
CA GLN A 204 -15.93 -3.28 4.56
C GLN A 204 -16.18 -2.64 5.94
N PHE A 205 -15.30 -1.75 6.41
CA PHE A 205 -15.52 -1.09 7.69
C PHE A 205 -16.67 -0.07 7.59
N SER A 206 -16.81 0.60 6.44
CA SER A 206 -17.93 1.50 6.14
C SER A 206 -19.29 0.78 6.13
N ASP A 207 -19.36 -0.48 5.67
CA ASP A 207 -20.58 -1.31 5.76
C ASP A 207 -21.07 -1.47 7.22
N LEU A 208 -20.14 -1.40 8.18
CA LEU A 208 -20.42 -1.51 9.62
C LEU A 208 -20.56 -0.14 10.32
N GLY A 209 -20.39 0.96 9.58
CA GLY A 209 -20.44 2.33 10.08
C GLY A 209 -19.30 2.68 11.04
N TRP A 210 -18.12 2.08 10.85
CA TRP A 210 -16.95 2.34 11.70
C TRP A 210 -16.08 3.50 11.22
N ILE A 211 -16.17 3.79 9.92
CA ILE A 211 -15.55 4.92 9.23
C ILE A 211 -16.54 5.52 8.24
#